data_AF-K9T9E0-F1
#
_entry.id   AF-K9T9E0-F1
#
_cell.length_a   1.000
_cell.length_b   1.000
_cell.length_c   1.000
_cell.angle_alpha   90.00
_cell.angle_beta   90.00
_cell.angle_gamma   90.00
#
_symmetry.space_group_name_H-M   'P 1'
#
loop_
_entity.id
_entity.type
_entity.pdbx_description
1 polymer ?
#
loop_
_entity_poly.entity_id
_entity_poly.type
_entity_poly.pdbx_seq_one_letter_code
_entity_poly.pdbx_strand_id
1 'polypeptide(L)'
;MSFSDLVEAIKKLSIEEKQEIQLLLRQYLREERREEIYNNFRMSQAEEQKGNLKFSSDINELRQLMEEQRSRLVLALPFVVLSKSELRQMRT
;
A
#
# COMPACT_ATOMS: atom_id res chain seq x y z
N MET A 1 24.60 0.10 6.11
CA MET A 1 24.24 -1.33 6.10
C MET A 1 23.28 -1.53 4.94
N SER A 2 23.65 -2.37 3.97
CA SER A 2 22.83 -2.68 2.79
C SER A 2 21.80 -3.77 3.11
N PHE A 3 20.81 -3.95 2.24
CA PHE A 3 19.88 -5.09 2.33
C PHE A 3 20.63 -6.43 2.28
N SER A 4 21.69 -6.52 1.48
CA SER A 4 22.55 -7.71 1.42
C SER A 4 23.21 -7.98 2.77
N ASP A 5 23.72 -6.94 3.44
CA ASP A 5 24.35 -7.09 4.76
C ASP A 5 23.34 -7.58 5.81
N LEU A 6 22.10 -7.07 5.76
CA LEU A 6 20.98 -7.50 6.60
C LEU A 6 20.64 -8.98 6.40
N VAL A 7 20.55 -9.43 5.16
CA VAL A 7 20.23 -10.84 4.83
C VAL A 7 21.33 -11.76 5.34
N GLU A 8 22.60 -11.41 5.12
CA GLU A 8 23.72 -12.21 5.63
C GLU A 8 23.81 -12.21 7.16
N ALA A 9 23.44 -11.12 7.82
CA ALA A 9 23.31 -11.09 9.28
C ALA A 9 22.22 -12.05 9.77
N ILE A 10 21.01 -11.99 9.17
CA ILE A 10 19.89 -12.87 9.53
C ILE A 10 20.25 -14.35 9.29
N LYS A 11 20.97 -14.67 8.21
CA LYS A 11 21.39 -16.04 7.89
C LYS A 11 22.24 -16.67 8.99
N LYS A 12 23.07 -15.88 9.67
CA LYS A 12 24.00 -16.33 10.72
C LYS A 12 23.33 -16.58 12.08
N LEU A 13 22.10 -16.13 12.28
CA LEU A 13 21.34 -16.32 13.51
C LEU A 13 20.93 -17.77 13.75
N SER A 14 20.67 -18.12 15.01
CA SER A 14 20.10 -19.40 15.39
C SER A 14 18.67 -19.56 14.85
N ILE A 15 18.12 -20.78 14.95
CA ILE A 15 16.75 -21.05 14.50
C ILE A 15 15.75 -20.27 15.38
N GLU A 16 16.00 -20.21 16.68
CA GLU A 16 15.17 -19.53 17.67
C GLU A 16 15.13 -18.02 17.42
N GLU A 17 16.30 -17.41 17.20
CA GLU A 17 16.41 -15.97 16.87
C GLU A 17 15.68 -15.64 15.57
N LYS A 18 15.78 -16.50 14.55
CA LYS A 18 15.04 -16.34 13.28
C LYS A 18 13.53 -16.42 13.50
N GLN A 19 13.06 -17.32 14.35
CA GLN A 19 11.64 -17.46 14.68
C GLN A 19 11.11 -16.24 15.44
N GLU A 20 11.88 -15.71 16.38
CA GLU A 20 11.54 -14.50 17.13
C GLU A 20 11.47 -13.27 16.19
N ILE A 21 12.47 -13.09 15.33
CA ILE A 21 12.46 -12.02 14.31
C ILE A 21 11.24 -12.16 13.40
N GLN A 22 10.90 -13.38 12.98
CA GLN A 22 9.71 -13.61 12.15
C GLN A 22 8.42 -13.18 12.88
N LEU A 23 8.30 -13.47 14.18
CA LEU A 23 7.16 -13.07 15.00
C LEU A 23 7.06 -11.54 15.10
N LEU A 24 8.18 -10.88 15.42
CA LEU A 24 8.25 -9.41 15.54
C LEU A 24 7.92 -8.72 14.21
N LEU A 25 8.50 -9.18 13.10
CA LEU A 25 8.22 -8.61 11.78
C LEU A 25 6.74 -8.71 11.40
N ARG A 26 6.07 -9.83 11.74
CA ARG A 26 4.62 -9.95 11.53
C ARG A 26 3.83 -8.93 12.33
N GLN A 27 4.28 -8.57 13.53
CA GLN A 27 3.65 -7.54 14.35
C GLN A 27 3.86 -6.15 13.75
N TYR A 28 5.08 -5.83 13.32
CA TYR A 28 5.39 -4.52 12.72
C TYR A 28 4.64 -4.29 11.41
N LEU A 29 4.63 -5.26 10.51
CA LEU A 29 3.84 -5.19 9.26
C LEU A 29 2.33 -5.05 9.53
N ARG A 30 1.85 -5.58 10.66
CA ARG A 30 0.46 -5.39 11.09
C ARG A 30 0.19 -3.97 11.56
N GLU A 31 1.16 -3.32 12.21
CA GLU A 31 1.02 -1.92 12.66
C GLU A 31 1.12 -0.96 11.47
N GLU A 32 2.07 -1.16 10.58
CA GLU A 32 2.21 -0.35 9.35
C GLU A 32 0.91 -0.35 8.54
N ARG A 33 0.27 -1.52 8.37
CA ARG A 33 -1.04 -1.62 7.71
C ARG A 33 -2.17 -0.96 8.50
N ARG A 34 -2.13 -0.97 9.83
CA ARG A 34 -3.12 -0.24 10.65
C ARG A 34 -3.01 1.26 10.45
N GLU A 35 -1.78 1.76 10.42
CA GLU A 35 -1.51 3.18 10.16
C GLU A 35 -1.97 3.60 8.76
N GLU A 36 -1.71 2.77 7.74
CA GLU A 36 -2.21 2.99 6.38
C GLU A 36 -3.75 3.08 6.35
N ILE A 37 -4.45 2.15 7.01
CA ILE A 37 -5.91 2.17 7.12
C ILE A 37 -6.39 3.44 7.84
N TYR A 38 -5.73 3.83 8.91
CA TYR A 38 -6.09 5.03 9.66
C TYR A 38 -5.93 6.29 8.80
N ASN A 39 -4.81 6.42 8.08
CA ASN A 39 -4.56 7.54 7.18
C ASN A 39 -5.60 7.61 6.06
N ASN A 40 -5.91 6.46 5.43
CA ASN A 40 -6.97 6.38 4.43
C ASN A 40 -8.33 6.81 4.99
N PHE A 41 -8.68 6.37 6.19
CA PHE A 41 -9.91 6.78 6.88
C PHE A 41 -9.97 8.30 7.11
N ARG A 42 -8.88 8.90 7.60
CA ARG A 42 -8.80 10.36 7.82
C ARG A 42 -8.96 11.13 6.51
N MET A 43 -8.34 10.64 5.42
CA MET A 43 -8.49 11.23 4.09
C MET A 43 -9.94 11.12 3.59
N SER A 44 -10.57 9.95 3.71
CA SER A 44 -11.97 9.75 3.31
C SER A 44 -12.93 10.65 4.08
N GLN A 45 -12.73 10.82 5.39
CA GLN A 45 -13.55 11.72 6.21
C GLN A 45 -13.40 13.18 5.77
N ALA A 46 -12.19 13.62 5.40
CA ALA A 46 -11.97 14.97 4.90
C ALA A 46 -12.66 15.20 3.53
N GLU A 47 -12.65 14.20 2.63
CA GLU A 47 -13.35 14.29 1.34
C GLU A 47 -14.87 14.23 1.48
N GLU A 48 -15.38 13.47 2.47
CA GLU A 48 -16.79 13.46 2.85
C GLU A 48 -17.23 14.85 3.32
N GLN A 49 -16.48 15.47 4.24
CA GLN A 49 -16.77 16.81 4.77
C GLN A 49 -16.75 17.89 3.69
N LYS A 50 -15.92 17.73 2.64
CA LYS A 50 -15.90 18.64 1.48
C LYS A 50 -17.05 18.41 0.50
N GLY A 51 -17.85 17.35 0.67
CA GLY A 51 -18.90 16.96 -0.27
C GLY A 51 -18.37 16.39 -1.58
N ASN A 52 -17.12 15.94 -1.61
CA ASN A 52 -16.47 15.43 -2.83
C ASN A 52 -16.78 13.96 -3.10
N LEU A 53 -17.33 13.23 -2.12
CA LEU A 53 -17.72 11.83 -2.28
C LEU A 53 -19.01 11.73 -3.10
N LYS A 54 -18.91 11.04 -4.24
CA LYS A 54 -20.06 10.69 -5.08
C LYS A 54 -20.31 9.19 -4.96
N PHE A 55 -21.55 8.84 -4.61
CA PHE A 55 -22.02 7.46 -4.54
C PHE A 55 -23.02 7.21 -5.66
N SER A 56 -22.99 6.02 -6.25
CA SER A 56 -24.02 5.57 -7.19
C SER A 56 -24.32 4.10 -6.95
N SER A 57 -25.59 3.73 -7.12
CA SER A 57 -26.05 2.34 -7.16
C SER A 57 -26.04 1.76 -8.58
N ASP A 58 -25.79 2.57 -9.61
CA ASP A 58 -25.61 2.11 -10.99
C ASP A 58 -24.16 1.68 -11.21
N ILE A 59 -23.97 0.45 -11.67
CA ILE A 59 -22.64 -0.15 -11.86
C ILE A 59 -21.83 0.53 -12.97
N ASN A 60 -22.48 1.11 -13.98
CA ASN A 60 -21.82 1.81 -15.07
C ASN A 60 -21.31 3.17 -14.61
N GLU A 61 -22.14 3.91 -13.85
CA GLU A 61 -21.72 5.17 -13.22
C GLU A 61 -20.62 4.94 -12.19
N LEU A 62 -20.74 3.90 -11.37
CA LEU A 62 -19.71 3.54 -10.40
C LEU A 62 -18.37 3.25 -11.08
N ARG A 63 -18.37 2.53 -12.21
CA ARG A 63 -17.18 2.28 -13.01
C ARG A 63 -16.53 3.56 -13.52
N GLN A 64 -17.33 4.50 -14.03
CA GLN A 64 -16.82 5.79 -14.52
C GLN A 64 -16.22 6.60 -13.39
N LEU A 65 -16.90 6.69 -12.24
CA LEU A 65 -16.39 7.36 -11.04
C LEU A 65 -15.07 6.74 -10.59
N MET A 66 -14.94 5.41 -10.57
CA MET A 66 -13.69 4.73 -10.23
C MET A 66 -12.54 5.07 -11.19
N GLU A 67 -12.81 5.14 -12.50
CA GLU A 67 -11.78 5.47 -13.50
C GLU A 67 -11.35 6.95 -13.43
N GLU A 68 -12.30 7.86 -13.18
CA GLU A 68 -12.02 9.27 -12.92
C GLU A 68 -11.14 9.44 -11.67
N GLN A 69 -11.49 8.75 -10.57
CA GLN A 69 -10.71 8.79 -9.33
C GLN A 69 -9.32 8.17 -9.52
N ARG A 70 -9.21 7.08 -10.27
CA ARG A 70 -7.93 6.46 -10.62
C ARG A 70 -7.02 7.44 -11.37
N SER A 71 -7.58 8.18 -12.33
CA SER A 71 -6.85 9.21 -13.08
C SER A 71 -6.39 10.37 -12.18
N ARG A 72 -7.19 10.74 -11.17
CA ARG A 72 -6.82 11.76 -10.17
C ARG A 72 -5.73 11.28 -9.21
N LEU A 73 -5.75 10.02 -8.79
CA LEU A 73 -4.69 9.44 -7.95
C LEU A 73 -3.32 9.40 -8.64
N VAL A 74 -3.29 9.14 -9.95
CA VAL A 74 -2.04 9.15 -10.74
C VAL A 74 -1.37 10.53 -10.74
N LEU A 75 -2.15 11.61 -10.60
CA LEU A 75 -1.65 12.98 -10.56
C LEU A 75 -1.30 13.48 -9.13
N ALA A 76 -1.73 12.76 -8.09
CA ALA A 76 -1.64 13.22 -6.70
C ALA A 76 -0.66 12.42 -5.80
N LEU A 77 -0.08 11.32 -6.29
CA LEU A 77 0.89 10.52 -5.53
C LEU A 77 2.30 10.60 -6.15
N PRO A 78 3.37 10.81 -5.36
CA PRO A 78 4.75 10.55 -5.78
C PRO A 78 5.07 9.05 -5.88
N PHE A 79 4.12 8.18 -5.54
CA PHE A 79 4.23 6.72 -5.67
C PHE A 79 3.40 6.24 -6.86
N VAL A 80 4.11 5.91 -7.94
CA VAL A 80 3.54 5.24 -9.10
C VAL A 80 3.03 3.87 -8.64
N VAL A 81 1.71 3.69 -8.56
CA VAL A 81 1.11 2.35 -8.52
C VAL A 81 1.19 1.81 -9.94
N LEU A 82 2.36 1.27 -10.30
CA LEU A 82 2.55 0.56 -11.57
C LEU A 82 1.63 -0.66 -11.57
N SER A 83 0.81 -0.77 -12.60
CA SER A 83 0.06 -1.99 -12.90
C SER A 83 1.03 -3.17 -13.08
N LYS A 84 0.57 -4.40 -12.83
CA LYS A 84 1.38 -5.63 -13.04
C LYS A 84 1.97 -5.72 -14.46
N SER A 85 1.32 -5.10 -15.44
CA SER A 85 1.80 -4.97 -16.82
C SER A 85 3.02 -4.07 -16.95
N GLU A 86 3.06 -2.95 -16.22
CA GLU A 86 4.17 -1.98 -16.28
C GLU A 86 5.40 -2.48 -15.50
N LEU A 87 5.18 -3.21 -14.39
CA LEU A 87 6.28 -3.89 -13.67
C LEU A 87 6.97 -4.98 -14.50
N ARG A 88 6.30 -5.57 -15.50
CA ARG A 88 6.90 -6.58 -16.39
C ARG A 88 7.84 -5.96 -17.44
N GLN A 89 7.58 -4.74 -17.89
CA GLN A 89 8.38 -4.08 -18.92
C GLN A 89 9.72 -3.52 -18.38
N MET A 90 9.83 -3.29 -17.07
CA MET A 90 11.09 -2.86 -16.43
C MET A 90 12.04 -4.01 -16.05
N ARG A 91 11.68 -5.27 -16.32
CA ARG A 91 12.52 -6.46 -16.04
C ARG A 91 13.20 -7.06 -17.29
N THR A 92 13.10 -6.40 -18.43
CA THR A 92 13.83 -6.69 -19.67
C THR A 92 14.90 -5.65 -19.90
#